data_AF-A0A3S0ZYY3-F1
#
_entry.id   AF-A0A3S0ZYY3-F1
#
_cell.length_a   1.000
_cell.length_b   1.000
_cell.length_c   1.000
_cell.angle_alpha   90.00
_cell.angle_beta   90.00
_cell.angle_gamma   90.00
#
_symmetry.space_group_name_H-M   'P 1'
#
loop_
_entity.id
_entity.type
_entity.pdbx_description
1 polymer ?
#
loop_
_entity_poly.entity_id
_entity_poly.type
_entity_poly.pdbx_seq_one_letter_code
_entity_poly.pdbx_strand_id
1 'polypeptide(L)'
;GIVSLSLLFEQLLQAEEPELFYHLKQVGCQPLKIAFKWMMRAFSGFLASDQVLLLWDRILAFDSLEVLPVLAVAIFSFRKTNLMKVQTFNAAEAVLADLFTLQVIPLLQLALFSK
;
A
#
# COMPACT_ATOMS: atom_id res chain seq x y z
N GLY A 1 -12.88 -8.46 -7.75
CA GLY A 1 -13.18 -8.89 -6.36
C GLY A 1 -11.91 -8.82 -5.52
N ILE A 2 -11.95 -9.07 -4.21
CA ILE A 2 -10.74 -8.89 -3.36
C ILE A 2 -9.53 -9.74 -3.80
N VAL A 3 -9.74 -10.96 -4.30
CA VAL A 3 -8.65 -11.82 -4.79
C VAL A 3 -7.91 -11.18 -5.97
N SER A 4 -8.64 -10.58 -6.92
CA SER A 4 -8.02 -9.90 -8.06
C SER A 4 -7.25 -8.65 -7.63
N LEU A 5 -7.77 -7.89 -6.66
CA LEU A 5 -7.05 -6.75 -6.07
C LEU A 5 -5.78 -7.17 -5.33
N SER A 6 -5.82 -8.33 -4.64
CA SER A 6 -4.67 -8.89 -3.93
C SER A 6 -3.57 -9.31 -4.90
N LEU A 7 -3.94 -9.94 -6.01
CA LEU A 7 -3.01 -10.29 -7.09
C LEU A 7 -2.41 -9.03 -7.73
N LEU A 8 -3.24 -8.03 -8.01
CA LEU A 8 -2.79 -6.76 -8.58
C LEU A 8 -1.79 -6.05 -7.65
N PHE A 9 -2.06 -6.03 -6.34
CA PHE A 9 -1.11 -5.51 -5.35
C PHE A 9 0.25 -6.21 -5.42
N GLU A 10 0.28 -7.55 -5.44
CA GLU A 10 1.55 -8.28 -5.49
C GLU A 10 2.30 -8.03 -6.81
N GLN A 11 1.59 -8.00 -7.93
CA GLN A 11 2.17 -7.71 -9.24
C GLN A 11 2.75 -6.30 -9.32
N LEU A 12 2.00 -5.29 -8.86
CA LEU A 12 2.46 -3.90 -8.84
C LEU A 12 3.66 -3.72 -7.91
N LEU A 13 3.63 -4.29 -6.69
CA LEU A 13 4.74 -4.17 -5.75
C LEU A 13 6.01 -4.83 -6.29
N GLN A 14 5.88 -6.00 -6.92
CA GLN A 14 7.02 -6.69 -7.52
C GLN A 14 7.58 -5.95 -8.75
N ALA A 15 6.71 -5.30 -9.54
CA ALA A 15 7.11 -4.56 -10.74
C ALA A 15 7.79 -3.22 -10.41
N GLU A 16 7.21 -2.45 -9.49
CA GLU A 16 7.68 -1.09 -9.16
C GLU A 16 8.80 -1.12 -8.11
N GLU A 17 8.76 -2.06 -7.17
CA GLU A 17 9.71 -2.15 -6.06
C GLU A 17 10.27 -3.58 -5.86
N PRO A 18 10.94 -4.15 -6.88
CA PRO A 18 11.38 -5.55 -6.85
C PRO A 18 12.30 -5.86 -5.67
N GLU A 19 13.28 -4.98 -5.39
CA GLU A 19 14.23 -5.16 -4.28
C GLU A 19 13.52 -5.24 -2.93
N LEU A 20 12.55 -4.35 -2.69
CA LEU A 20 11.74 -4.34 -1.47
C LEU A 20 10.89 -5.60 -1.37
N PHE A 21 10.23 -5.99 -2.47
CA PHE A 21 9.40 -7.18 -2.52
C PHE A 21 10.17 -8.45 -2.16
N TYR A 22 11.35 -8.64 -2.77
CA TYR A 22 12.19 -9.81 -2.49
C TYR A 22 12.82 -9.76 -1.10
N HIS A 23 13.25 -8.58 -0.63
CA HIS A 23 13.76 -8.41 0.73
C HIS A 23 12.71 -8.83 1.77
N LEU A 24 11.47 -8.31 1.66
CA LEU A 24 10.39 -8.66 2.58
C LEU A 24 10.10 -10.16 2.56
N LYS A 25 10.05 -10.79 1.37
CA LYS A 25 9.88 -12.24 1.25
C LYS A 25 11.01 -13.04 1.92
N GLN A 26 12.26 -12.62 1.77
CA GLN A 26 13.42 -13.28 2.38
C GLN A 26 13.36 -13.26 3.91
N VAL A 27 12.88 -12.17 4.51
CA VAL A 27 12.73 -12.05 5.97
C VAL A 27 11.41 -12.66 6.48
N GLY A 28 10.73 -13.46 5.66
CA GLY A 28 9.47 -14.14 6.02
C GLY A 28 8.25 -13.21 6.09
N CYS A 29 8.37 -11.98 5.59
CA CYS A 29 7.29 -11.01 5.53
C CYS A 29 6.58 -11.10 4.18
N GLN A 30 5.32 -11.56 4.17
CA GLN A 30 4.48 -11.50 2.98
C GLN A 30 3.75 -10.14 2.94
N PRO A 31 4.07 -9.23 2.02
CA PRO A 31 3.52 -7.87 2.01
C PRO A 31 1.99 -7.83 2.00
N LEU A 32 1.37 -8.78 1.27
CA LEU A 32 -0.08 -8.91 1.18
C LEU A 32 -0.74 -9.13 2.54
N LYS A 33 -0.11 -9.81 3.51
CA LYS A 33 -0.69 -10.01 4.85
C LYS A 33 -0.93 -8.69 5.58
N ILE A 34 -0.11 -7.68 5.30
CA ILE A 34 -0.25 -6.34 5.87
C ILE A 34 -1.26 -5.53 5.06
N ALA A 35 -1.15 -5.51 3.73
CA ALA A 35 -1.99 -4.70 2.86
C ALA A 35 -3.45 -5.19 2.77
N PHE A 36 -3.69 -6.49 2.98
CA PHE A 36 -5.02 -7.10 2.83
C PHE A 36 -6.08 -6.43 3.70
N LYS A 37 -5.77 -6.17 4.99
CA LYS A 37 -6.70 -5.50 5.91
C LYS A 37 -7.04 -4.07 5.46
N TRP A 38 -6.11 -3.38 4.80
CA TRP A 38 -6.36 -2.05 4.25
C TRP A 38 -7.31 -2.13 3.04
N MET A 39 -7.01 -3.00 2.08
CA MET A 39 -7.83 -3.15 0.86
C MET A 39 -9.23 -3.68 1.18
N MET A 40 -9.36 -4.65 2.08
CA MET A 40 -10.67 -5.19 2.51
C MET A 40 -11.59 -4.14 3.12
N ARG A 41 -11.02 -3.15 3.81
CA ARG A 41 -11.78 -2.07 4.46
C ARG A 41 -11.77 -0.77 3.64
N ALA A 42 -11.27 -0.81 2.41
CA ALA A 42 -11.04 0.37 1.58
C ALA A 42 -10.37 1.53 2.36
N PHE A 43 -9.38 1.18 3.19
CA PHE A 43 -8.62 2.04 4.11
C PHE A 43 -9.42 2.72 5.25
N SER A 44 -10.71 2.41 5.41
CA SER A 44 -11.51 2.89 6.52
C SER A 44 -10.95 2.44 7.88
N GLY A 45 -10.75 3.39 8.78
CA GLY A 45 -10.17 3.16 10.11
C GLY A 45 -8.64 3.00 10.12
N PHE A 46 -7.97 3.24 8.99
CA PHE A 46 -6.50 3.33 8.90
C PHE A 46 -6.04 4.73 8.54
N LEU A 47 -6.70 5.38 7.59
CA LEU A 47 -6.46 6.78 7.22
C LEU A 47 -7.36 7.73 8.04
N ALA A 48 -6.98 9.00 8.09
CA ALA A 48 -7.87 10.05 8.59
C ALA A 48 -9.14 10.16 7.73
N SER A 49 -10.27 10.54 8.33
CA SER A 49 -11.59 10.48 7.69
C SER A 49 -11.66 11.30 6.40
N ASP A 50 -11.06 12.49 6.38
CA ASP A 50 -10.93 13.33 5.18
C ASP A 50 -10.13 12.64 4.08
N GLN A 51 -9.04 11.96 4.44
CA GLN A 51 -8.19 11.23 3.50
C GLN A 51 -8.90 9.99 2.92
N VAL A 52 -9.72 9.31 3.73
CA VAL A 52 -10.57 8.20 3.25
C VAL A 52 -11.57 8.71 2.21
N LEU A 53 -12.24 9.84 2.48
CA LEU A 53 -13.20 10.42 1.54
C LEU A 53 -12.52 10.81 0.22
N LEU A 54 -11.34 11.43 0.27
CA LEU A 54 -10.56 11.73 -0.92
C LEU A 54 -10.19 10.47 -1.73
N LEU A 55 -9.84 9.37 -1.07
CA LEU A 55 -9.58 8.09 -1.74
C LEU A 55 -10.85 7.58 -2.44
N TRP A 56 -11.99 7.65 -1.76
CA TRP A 56 -13.26 7.16 -2.30
C TRP A 56 -13.75 8.01 -3.47
N ASP A 57 -13.55 9.32 -3.42
CA ASP A 57 -13.82 10.21 -4.56
C ASP A 57 -12.99 9.81 -5.79
N ARG A 58 -11.73 9.37 -5.60
CA ARG A 58 -10.90 8.86 -6.70
C ARG A 58 -11.36 7.52 -7.23
N ILE A 59 -11.82 6.62 -6.37
CA ILE A 59 -12.42 5.34 -6.78
C ILE A 59 -13.66 5.59 -7.64
N LEU A 60 -14.54 6.50 -7.21
CA LEU A 60 -15.75 6.86 -7.94
C LEU A 60 -15.43 7.55 -9.26
N ALA A 61 -14.48 8.49 -9.28
CA ALA A 61 -14.09 9.20 -10.49
C ALA A 61 -13.40 8.28 -11.52
N PHE A 62 -12.66 7.27 -11.07
CA PHE A 62 -11.98 6.29 -11.93
C PHE A 62 -12.85 5.06 -12.27
N ASP A 63 -14.00 4.91 -11.58
CA ASP A 63 -14.91 3.76 -11.69
C ASP A 63 -14.23 2.39 -11.46
N SER A 64 -13.26 2.33 -10.54
CA SER A 64 -12.56 1.07 -10.23
C SER A 64 -11.91 1.05 -8.85
N LEU A 65 -11.95 -0.12 -8.21
CA LEU A 65 -11.29 -0.39 -6.93
C LEU A 65 -9.78 -0.63 -7.06
N GLU A 66 -9.22 -0.62 -8.28
CA GLU A 66 -7.78 -0.78 -8.51
C GLU A 66 -6.94 0.36 -7.90
N VAL A 67 -7.57 1.50 -7.57
CA VAL A 67 -6.92 2.57 -6.79
C VAL A 67 -6.46 2.08 -5.40
N LEU A 68 -7.12 1.07 -4.82
CA LEU A 68 -6.77 0.51 -3.52
C LEU A 68 -5.38 -0.18 -3.51
N PRO A 69 -5.09 -1.16 -4.38
CA PRO A 69 -3.75 -1.74 -4.46
C PRO A 69 -2.69 -0.72 -4.90
N VAL A 70 -3.02 0.24 -5.76
CA VAL A 70 -2.10 1.34 -6.14
C VAL A 70 -1.69 2.15 -4.91
N LEU A 71 -2.65 2.59 -4.08
CA LEU A 71 -2.34 3.29 -2.83
C LEU A 71 -1.52 2.42 -1.88
N ALA A 72 -1.86 1.13 -1.75
CA ALA A 72 -1.10 0.22 -0.91
C ALA A 72 0.38 0.15 -1.35
N VAL A 73 0.65 -0.02 -2.64
CA VAL A 73 2.04 -0.02 -3.18
C VAL A 73 2.72 1.33 -2.94
N ALA A 74 1.99 2.45 -3.11
CA ALA A 74 2.52 3.78 -2.85
C ALA A 74 3.01 3.92 -1.39
N ILE A 75 2.26 3.39 -0.42
CA ILE A 75 2.63 3.41 1.00
C ILE A 75 3.89 2.57 1.26
N PHE A 76 4.00 1.39 0.66
CA PHE A 76 5.21 0.56 0.76
C PHE A 76 6.43 1.28 0.17
N SER A 77 6.28 1.87 -1.01
CA SER A 77 7.34 2.62 -1.71
C SER A 77 7.78 3.84 -0.89
N PHE A 78 6.82 4.60 -0.35
CA PHE A 78 7.08 5.75 0.52
C PHE A 78 7.86 5.38 1.80
N ARG A 79 7.65 4.18 2.35
CA ARG A 79 8.36 3.67 3.53
C ARG A 79 9.56 2.77 3.19
N LYS A 80 9.93 2.63 1.91
CA LYS A 80 10.97 1.70 1.42
C LYS A 80 12.26 1.76 2.23
N THR A 81 12.80 2.95 2.46
CA THR A 81 14.09 3.13 3.16
C THR A 81 14.10 2.51 4.56
N ASN A 82 12.96 2.53 5.25
CA ASN A 82 12.83 1.91 6.57
C ASN A 82 12.54 0.42 6.44
N LEU A 83 11.70 0.03 5.48
CA LEU A 83 11.37 -1.37 5.22
C LEU A 83 12.58 -2.19 4.78
N MET A 84 13.54 -1.63 4.03
CA MET A 84 14.78 -2.33 3.63
C MET A 84 15.70 -2.67 4.81
N LYS A 85 15.44 -2.13 6.00
CA LYS A 85 16.23 -2.36 7.22
C LYS A 85 15.59 -3.39 8.15
N VAL A 86 14.37 -3.84 7.86
CA VAL A 86 13.65 -4.76 8.73
C VAL A 86 14.16 -6.19 8.55
N GLN A 87 14.13 -6.99 9.61
CA GLN A 87 14.55 -8.39 9.58
C GLN A 87 13.43 -9.34 10.03
N THR A 88 12.27 -8.81 10.40
CA THR A 88 11.14 -9.59 10.90
C THR A 88 9.82 -9.00 10.40
N PHE A 89 8.79 -9.83 10.35
CA PHE A 89 7.43 -9.40 10.01
C PHE A 89 6.91 -8.31 10.95
N ASN A 90 7.11 -8.46 12.26
CA ASN A 90 6.63 -7.48 13.25
C ASN A 90 7.28 -6.10 13.07
N ALA A 91 8.55 -6.05 12.69
CA ALA A 91 9.24 -4.79 12.40
C ALA A 91 8.66 -4.12 11.13
N ALA A 92 8.36 -4.91 10.09
CA ALA A 92 7.69 -4.41 8.89
C ALA A 92 6.27 -3.88 9.20
N GLU A 93 5.49 -4.59 10.01
CA GLU A 93 4.18 -4.10 10.48
C GLU A 93 4.31 -2.81 11.29
N ALA A 94 5.31 -2.69 12.16
CA ALA A 94 5.53 -1.47 12.95
C ALA A 94 5.85 -0.26 12.06
N VAL A 95 6.69 -0.43 11.03
CA VAL A 95 7.00 0.63 10.05
C VAL A 95 5.76 1.08 9.28
N LEU A 96 4.80 0.17 9.10
CA LEU A 96 3.56 0.38 8.35
C LEU A 96 2.32 0.54 9.25
N ALA A 97 2.49 0.77 10.55
CA ALA A 97 1.35 0.81 11.48
C ALA A 97 0.58 2.14 11.41
N ASP A 98 1.30 3.26 11.31
CA ASP A 98 0.70 4.59 11.27
C ASP A 98 0.46 5.06 9.83
N LEU A 99 -0.80 4.94 9.41
CA LEU A 99 -1.32 5.46 8.15
C LEU A 99 -2.09 6.78 8.34
N PHE A 100 -2.42 7.16 9.58
CA PHE A 100 -3.33 8.27 9.84
C PHE A 100 -2.75 9.62 9.38
N THR A 101 -1.43 9.75 9.43
CA THR A 101 -0.69 10.95 9.02
C THR A 101 -0.46 11.06 7.50
N LEU A 102 -0.83 10.04 6.73
CA LEU A 102 -0.56 10.01 5.29
C LEU A 102 -1.56 10.86 4.50
N GLN A 103 -1.04 11.53 3.47
CA GLN A 103 -1.83 12.28 2.51
C GLN A 103 -2.03 11.43 1.24
N VAL A 104 -3.29 11.09 0.93
CA VAL A 104 -3.62 10.15 -0.15
C VAL A 104 -3.26 10.72 -1.52
N ILE A 105 -3.63 11.98 -1.80
CA ILE A 105 -3.44 12.58 -3.12
C ILE A 105 -1.95 12.67 -3.50
N PRO A 106 -1.05 13.21 -2.66
CA PRO A 106 0.37 13.23 -2.97
C PRO A 106 0.98 11.83 -3.16
N LEU A 107 0.56 10.85 -2.35
CA LEU A 107 1.07 9.48 -2.48
C LEU A 107 0.65 8.82 -3.80
N LEU A 108 -0.60 8.98 -4.20
CA LEU A 108 -1.08 8.49 -5.50
C LEU A 108 -0.35 9.19 -6.66
N GLN A 109 -0.15 10.50 -6.56
CA GLN A 109 0.58 11.26 -7.58
C GLN A 109 2.04 10.79 -7.69
N LEU A 110 2.71 10.57 -6.57
CA LEU A 110 4.07 10.03 -6.54
C LEU A 110 4.12 8.66 -7.22
N ALA A 111 3.21 7.75 -6.88
CA ALA A 111 3.20 6.39 -7.44
C ALA A 111 2.89 6.37 -8.95
N LEU A 112 2.03 7.26 -9.44
CA LEU A 112 1.59 7.25 -10.84
C LEU A 112 2.46 8.08 -11.77
N PHE A 113 3.10 9.15 -11.27
CA PHE A 113 3.75 10.16 -12.11
C PHE A 113 5.23 10.41 -11.79
N SER A 114 5.79 9.83 -10.72
CA SER A 114 7.20 10.06 -10.34
C SER A 114 8.22 9.22 -11.13
N LYS A 115 7.92 8.88 -12.39
CA LYS A 115 8.79 8.10 -13.28
C LYS A 115 9.61 9.02 -14.18
#